data_AF-A0A926AY98-F1
#
_entry.id   AF-A0A926AY98-F1
#
_cell.length_a   1.000
_cell.length_b   1.000
_cell.length_c   1.000
_cell.angle_alpha   90.00
_cell.angle_beta   90.00
_cell.angle_gamma   90.00
#
_symmetry.space_group_name_H-M   'P 1'
#
loop_
_entity.id
_entity.type
_entity.pdbx_description
1 polymer ?
#
loop_
_entity_poly.entity_id
_entity_poly.type
_entity_poly.pdbx_seq_one_letter_code
_entity_poly.pdbx_strand_id
1 'polypeptide(L)'
;MSDYVAAMKSKSTSIEEMEYLRARSAFIMEFIASKDVGNPLYEQVMQIIQNAFDKKNMSGLKSLSRDVNEWAGGLPRKDIAELEALLEEKYGEDLSGDKITLATLRLILKRGKIENEEEYRIVHELLNDISTSHPYYQNKVEFEALLISYEGPFEG
;
A
#
# COMPACT_ATOMS: atom_id res chain seq x y z
N MET A 1 -29.35 -3.53 12.12
CA MET A 1 -28.38 -4.65 12.10
C MET A 1 -27.36 -4.53 10.96
N SER A 2 -27.74 -4.01 9.79
CA SER A 2 -26.84 -3.78 8.63
C SER A 2 -25.63 -2.88 8.95
N ASP A 3 -25.87 -1.72 9.57
CA ASP A 3 -24.81 -0.70 9.78
C ASP A 3 -23.78 -1.10 10.84
N TYR A 4 -24.18 -1.94 11.80
CA TYR A 4 -23.31 -2.42 12.87
C TYR A 4 -22.29 -3.45 12.37
N VAL A 5 -22.71 -4.33 11.45
CA VAL A 5 -21.82 -5.31 10.82
C VAL A 5 -20.89 -4.65 9.81
N ALA A 6 -21.38 -3.64 9.07
CA ALA A 6 -20.55 -2.83 8.17
C ALA A 6 -19.49 -2.02 8.96
N ALA A 7 -19.87 -1.40 10.08
CA ALA A 7 -18.95 -0.69 10.95
C ALA A 7 -17.92 -1.62 11.61
N MET A 8 -18.30 -2.85 12.01
CA MET A 8 -17.33 -3.81 12.54
C MET A 8 -16.36 -4.33 11.47
N LYS A 9 -16.84 -4.57 10.25
CA LYS A 9 -15.96 -4.94 9.11
C LYS A 9 -15.03 -3.81 8.71
N SER A 10 -15.49 -2.57 8.63
CA SER A 10 -14.62 -1.44 8.30
C SER A 10 -13.57 -1.18 9.38
N LYS A 11 -13.93 -1.40 10.66
CA LYS A 11 -13.00 -1.26 11.79
C LYS A 11 -11.97 -2.41 11.83
N SER A 12 -12.37 -3.64 11.50
CA SER A 12 -11.42 -4.77 11.40
C SER A 12 -10.44 -4.55 10.25
N THR A 13 -10.93 -4.12 9.08
CA THR A 13 -10.09 -3.77 7.93
C THR A 13 -9.15 -2.60 8.24
N SER A 14 -9.59 -1.60 9.02
CA SER A 14 -8.70 -0.49 9.41
C SER A 14 -7.57 -0.91 10.34
N ILE A 15 -7.80 -1.84 11.27
CA ILE A 15 -6.74 -2.28 12.18
C ILE A 15 -5.74 -3.18 11.45
N GLU A 16 -6.23 -4.10 10.61
CA GLU A 16 -5.39 -4.95 9.76
C GLU A 16 -4.51 -4.12 8.82
N GLU A 17 -5.08 -3.07 8.20
CA GLU A 17 -4.33 -2.14 7.34
C GLU A 17 -3.26 -1.38 8.13
N MET A 18 -3.56 -0.93 9.36
CA MET A 18 -2.59 -0.25 10.21
C MET A 18 -1.47 -1.19 10.67
N GLU A 19 -1.80 -2.42 11.02
CA GLU A 19 -0.82 -3.43 11.40
C GLU A 19 0.11 -3.75 10.24
N TYR A 20 -0.46 -3.87 9.04
CA TYR A 20 0.28 -4.06 7.80
C TYR A 20 1.25 -2.89 7.53
N LEU A 21 0.75 -1.65 7.53
CA LEU A 21 1.58 -0.46 7.32
C LEU A 21 2.71 -0.38 8.35
N ARG A 22 2.40 -0.57 9.64
CA ARG A 22 3.39 -0.57 10.71
C ARG A 22 4.45 -1.65 10.48
N ALA A 23 4.02 -2.90 10.26
CA ALA A 23 4.93 -4.04 10.17
C ALA A 23 5.83 -3.95 8.93
N ARG A 24 5.29 -3.52 7.79
CA ARG A 24 6.06 -3.37 6.56
C ARG A 24 7.05 -2.21 6.65
N SER A 25 6.61 -1.04 7.13
CA SER A 25 7.52 0.10 7.32
C SER A 25 8.64 -0.24 8.29
N ALA A 26 8.33 -0.92 9.39
CA ALA A 26 9.34 -1.41 10.34
C ALA A 26 10.34 -2.37 9.68
N PHE A 27 9.85 -3.32 8.87
CA PHE A 27 10.71 -4.27 8.18
C PHE A 27 11.68 -3.62 7.20
N ILE A 28 11.21 -2.65 6.40
CA ILE A 28 12.07 -1.90 5.48
C ILE A 28 13.11 -1.09 6.28
N MET A 29 12.71 -0.46 7.37
CA MET A 29 13.63 0.31 8.22
C MET A 29 14.68 -0.56 8.89
N GLU A 30 14.33 -1.77 9.35
CA GLU A 30 15.28 -2.76 9.87
C GLU A 30 16.30 -3.17 8.80
N PHE A 31 15.85 -3.37 7.56
CA PHE A 31 16.76 -3.66 6.45
C PHE A 31 17.71 -2.50 6.20
N ILE A 32 17.21 -1.27 6.09
CA ILE A 32 18.05 -0.08 5.89
C ILE A 32 19.07 0.06 7.04
N ALA A 33 18.62 -0.12 8.29
CA ALA A 33 19.49 -0.06 9.46
C ALA A 33 20.60 -1.12 9.45
N SER A 34 20.34 -2.30 8.87
CA SER A 34 21.35 -3.35 8.71
C SER A 34 22.47 -2.96 7.73
N LYS A 35 22.21 -2.03 6.81
CA LYS A 35 23.17 -1.53 5.81
C LYS A 35 24.00 -0.34 6.30
N ASP A 36 23.48 0.42 7.27
CA ASP A 36 24.14 1.59 7.87
C ASP A 36 24.17 1.47 9.42
N VAL A 37 24.99 0.54 9.90
CA VAL A 37 25.02 0.18 11.32
C VAL A 37 25.46 1.37 12.19
N GLY A 38 24.65 1.69 13.21
CA GLY A 38 25.00 2.67 14.25
C GLY A 38 24.42 4.07 14.05
N ASN A 39 23.62 4.28 13.00
CA ASN A 39 22.93 5.57 12.81
C ASN A 39 21.69 5.67 13.72
N PRO A 40 21.67 6.64 14.67
CA PRO A 40 20.61 6.75 15.68
C PRO A 40 19.27 7.24 15.11
N LEU A 41 19.23 7.67 13.83
CA LEU A 41 17.98 8.04 13.18
C LEU A 41 17.02 6.84 13.04
N TYR A 42 17.56 5.62 12.92
CA TYR A 42 16.74 4.42 12.73
C TYR A 42 15.84 4.12 13.94
N GLU A 43 16.39 4.19 15.15
CA GLU A 43 15.63 3.99 16.38
C GLU A 43 14.52 5.05 16.52
N GLN A 44 14.81 6.30 16.15
CA GLN A 44 13.85 7.39 16.18
C GLN A 44 12.70 7.16 15.20
N VAL A 45 12.99 6.75 13.96
CA VAL A 45 11.97 6.43 12.96
C VAL A 45 11.11 5.25 13.40
N MET A 46 11.72 4.18 13.92
CA MET A 46 10.99 3.02 14.45
C MET A 46 10.02 3.43 15.57
N GLN A 47 10.45 4.31 16.46
CA GLN A 47 9.59 4.86 17.51
C GLN A 47 8.44 5.71 16.93
N ILE A 48 8.69 6.49 15.86
CA ILE A 48 7.65 7.27 15.18
C ILE A 48 6.59 6.36 14.54
N ILE A 49 7.01 5.29 13.86
CA ILE A 49 6.11 4.28 13.27
C ILE A 49 5.23 3.66 14.37
N GLN A 50 5.84 3.23 15.47
CA GLN A 50 5.11 2.63 16.58
C GLN A 50 4.14 3.64 17.22
N ASN A 51 4.58 4.88 17.45
CA ASN A 51 3.73 5.93 17.99
C ASN A 51 2.52 6.26 17.09
N ALA A 52 2.70 6.25 15.77
CA ALA A 52 1.61 6.46 14.82
C ALA A 52 0.57 5.34 14.90
N PHE A 53 1.02 4.09 15.03
CA PHE A 53 0.15 2.93 15.24
C PHE A 53 -0.61 3.00 16.58
N ASP A 54 0.08 3.25 17.68
CA ASP A 54 -0.52 3.29 19.02
C ASP A 54 -1.58 4.40 19.15
N LYS A 55 -1.33 5.55 18.50
CA LYS A 55 -2.26 6.68 18.43
C LYS A 55 -3.40 6.47 17.43
N LYS A 56 -3.45 5.33 16.76
CA LYS A 56 -4.40 5.03 15.68
C LYS A 56 -4.41 6.12 14.60
N ASN A 57 -3.23 6.63 14.25
CA ASN A 57 -3.05 7.63 13.20
C ASN A 57 -2.82 6.97 11.83
N MET A 58 -3.91 6.59 11.16
CA MET A 58 -3.88 5.98 9.82
C MET A 58 -3.17 6.87 8.79
N SER A 59 -3.50 8.17 8.75
CA SER A 59 -2.86 9.12 7.83
C SER A 59 -1.35 9.20 8.05
N GLY A 60 -0.93 9.23 9.33
CA GLY A 60 0.48 9.17 9.70
C GLY A 60 1.17 7.89 9.22
N LEU A 61 0.55 6.73 9.40
CA LEU A 61 1.11 5.45 8.91
C LEU A 61 1.22 5.39 7.39
N LYS A 62 0.23 5.90 6.66
CA LYS A 62 0.28 5.95 5.18
C LYS A 62 1.40 6.86 4.69
N SER A 63 1.57 8.04 5.31
CA SER A 63 2.68 8.93 4.98
C SER A 63 4.03 8.31 5.31
N LEU A 64 4.20 7.74 6.50
CA LEU A 64 5.43 7.05 6.89
C LEU A 64 5.75 5.88 5.96
N SER A 65 4.76 5.11 5.53
CA SER A 65 4.99 4.02 4.58
C SER A 65 5.50 4.49 3.24
N ARG A 66 5.06 5.66 2.76
CA ARG A 66 5.58 6.28 1.54
C ARG A 66 7.00 6.79 1.74
N ASP A 67 7.23 7.54 2.82
CA ASP A 67 8.56 8.07 3.15
C ASP A 67 9.60 6.95 3.26
N VAL A 68 9.25 5.84 3.92
CA VAL A 68 10.11 4.67 4.08
C VAL A 68 10.39 3.98 2.74
N ASN A 69 9.40 3.89 1.84
CA ASN A 69 9.62 3.38 0.48
C ASN A 69 10.56 4.29 -0.33
N GLU A 70 10.38 5.61 -0.25
CA GLU A 70 11.25 6.57 -0.90
C GLU A 70 12.69 6.48 -0.40
N TRP A 71 12.88 6.34 0.93
CA TRP A 71 14.20 6.14 1.53
C TRP A 71 14.86 4.84 1.07
N ALA A 72 14.10 3.74 0.98
CA ALA A 72 14.59 2.49 0.43
C ALA A 72 14.98 2.62 -1.06
N GLY A 73 14.27 3.44 -1.83
CA GLY A 73 14.63 3.77 -3.22
C GLY A 73 15.97 4.51 -3.37
N GLY A 74 16.48 5.11 -2.29
CA GLY A 74 17.80 5.74 -2.23
C GLY A 74 18.97 4.75 -2.05
N LEU A 75 18.70 3.46 -1.81
CA LEU A 75 19.73 2.45 -1.60
C LEU A 75 20.48 2.09 -2.90
N PRO A 76 21.68 1.49 -2.81
CA PRO A 76 22.33 0.89 -3.97
C PRO A 76 21.44 -0.18 -4.62
N ARG A 77 21.48 -0.28 -5.95
CA ARG A 77 20.65 -1.25 -6.72
C ARG A 77 20.73 -2.69 -6.21
N LYS A 78 21.89 -3.11 -5.71
CA LYS A 78 22.08 -4.44 -5.12
C LYS A 78 21.23 -4.63 -3.86
N ASP A 79 21.21 -3.63 -2.99
CA ASP A 79 20.46 -3.67 -1.73
C ASP A 79 18.96 -3.49 -1.98
N ILE A 80 18.57 -2.72 -3.00
CA ILE A 80 17.18 -2.64 -3.48
C ILE A 80 16.70 -4.04 -3.91
N ALA A 81 17.45 -4.73 -4.77
CA ALA A 81 17.05 -6.06 -5.25
C ALA A 81 16.97 -7.10 -4.11
N GLU A 82 17.86 -6.99 -3.11
CA GLU A 82 17.81 -7.82 -1.92
C GLU A 82 16.56 -7.53 -1.08
N LEU A 83 16.23 -6.25 -0.87
CA LEU A 83 15.03 -5.84 -0.15
C LEU A 83 13.75 -6.27 -0.88
N GLU A 84 13.68 -6.12 -2.19
CA GLU A 84 12.54 -6.57 -2.99
C GLU A 84 12.34 -8.08 -2.91
N ALA A 85 13.41 -8.88 -2.95
CA ALA A 85 13.30 -10.32 -2.76
C ALA A 85 12.77 -10.68 -1.37
N LEU A 86 13.20 -9.97 -0.33
CA LEU A 86 12.74 -10.16 1.05
C LEU A 86 11.27 -9.72 1.24
N LEU A 87 10.86 -8.64 0.58
CA LEU A 87 9.47 -8.19 0.56
C LEU A 87 8.58 -9.19 -0.18
N GLU A 88 9.05 -9.73 -1.31
CA GLU A 88 8.30 -10.74 -2.08
C GLU A 88 8.14 -12.03 -1.27
N GLU A 89 9.17 -12.49 -0.58
CA GLU A 89 9.09 -13.67 0.28
C GLU A 89 8.10 -13.49 1.45
N LYS A 90 8.17 -12.34 2.13
CA LYS A 90 7.43 -12.12 3.37
C LYS A 90 6.02 -11.59 3.14
N TYR A 91 5.85 -10.79 2.10
CA TYR A 91 4.62 -10.08 1.80
C TYR A 91 4.08 -10.38 0.40
N GLY A 92 4.86 -10.92 -0.54
CA GLY A 92 4.43 -11.12 -1.93
C GLY A 92 4.29 -9.80 -2.69
N GLU A 93 5.19 -8.86 -2.42
CA GLU A 93 5.25 -7.55 -3.06
C GLU A 93 6.69 -7.03 -3.17
N ASP A 94 6.90 -5.99 -3.96
CA ASP A 94 8.17 -5.27 -4.06
C ASP A 94 8.13 -3.91 -3.32
N LEU A 95 9.13 -3.06 -3.57
CA LEU A 95 9.18 -1.70 -3.02
C LEU A 95 8.17 -0.74 -3.65
N SER A 96 7.72 -1.01 -4.89
CA SER A 96 6.59 -0.29 -5.51
C SER A 96 5.28 -0.61 -4.78
N GLY A 97 5.26 -1.78 -4.13
CA GLY A 97 4.51 -2.14 -2.95
C GLY A 97 3.28 -1.30 -2.71
N ASP A 98 2.13 -1.81 -3.12
CA ASP A 98 0.92 -1.32 -2.52
C ASP A 98 -0.15 -2.40 -2.40
N LYS A 99 -0.03 -3.28 -1.39
CA LYS A 99 -1.11 -4.19 -0.98
C LYS A 99 -2.42 -3.48 -0.68
N ILE A 100 -2.40 -2.20 -0.27
CA ILE A 100 -3.64 -1.42 -0.11
C ILE A 100 -4.26 -1.22 -1.49
N THR A 101 -3.46 -0.86 -2.49
CA THR A 101 -3.88 -0.85 -3.89
C THR A 101 -4.31 -2.23 -4.36
N LEU A 102 -3.55 -3.32 -4.15
CA LEU A 102 -3.93 -4.67 -4.59
C LEU A 102 -5.21 -5.19 -3.92
N ALA A 103 -5.43 -4.89 -2.63
CA ALA A 103 -6.65 -5.22 -1.91
C ALA A 103 -7.83 -4.37 -2.38
N THR A 104 -7.59 -3.08 -2.64
CA THR A 104 -8.58 -2.15 -3.19
C THR A 104 -8.97 -2.56 -4.61
N LEU A 105 -8.02 -2.88 -5.48
CA LEU A 105 -8.21 -3.44 -6.82
C LEU A 105 -9.02 -4.74 -6.77
N ARG A 106 -8.72 -5.63 -5.82
CA ARG A 106 -9.52 -6.85 -5.59
C ARG A 106 -10.97 -6.53 -5.23
N LEU A 107 -11.17 -5.57 -4.34
CA LEU A 107 -12.50 -5.13 -3.89
C LEU A 107 -13.28 -4.47 -5.02
N ILE A 108 -12.63 -3.62 -5.81
CA ILE A 108 -13.20 -2.97 -7.00
C ILE A 108 -13.66 -4.03 -8.00
N LEU A 109 -12.81 -5.02 -8.34
CA LEU A 109 -13.17 -6.11 -9.24
C LEU A 109 -14.34 -6.94 -8.71
N LYS A 110 -14.31 -7.30 -7.41
CA LYS A 110 -15.39 -8.07 -6.78
C LYS A 110 -16.71 -7.30 -6.78
N ARG A 111 -16.65 -5.98 -6.62
CA ARG A 111 -17.82 -5.10 -6.56
C ARG A 111 -18.33 -4.72 -7.96
N GLY A 112 -17.47 -4.75 -8.96
CA GLY A 112 -17.80 -4.40 -10.35
C GLY A 112 -18.10 -2.91 -10.57
N LYS A 113 -17.63 -2.03 -9.67
CA LYS A 113 -17.76 -0.56 -9.82
C LYS A 113 -16.70 0.18 -9.01
N ILE A 114 -16.35 1.38 -9.48
CA ILE A 114 -15.55 2.39 -8.76
C ILE A 114 -16.54 3.28 -7.98
N GLU A 115 -16.28 3.52 -6.69
CA GLU A 115 -17.18 4.27 -5.80
C GLU A 115 -16.75 5.70 -5.51
N ASN A 116 -15.47 6.02 -5.72
CA ASN A 116 -14.95 7.35 -5.43
C ASN A 116 -13.71 7.67 -6.29
N GLU A 117 -13.29 8.93 -6.22
CA GLU A 117 -12.16 9.47 -6.99
C GLU A 117 -10.82 8.84 -6.61
N GLU A 118 -10.65 8.40 -5.36
CA GLU A 118 -9.42 7.72 -4.92
C GLU A 118 -9.29 6.35 -5.60
N GLU A 119 -10.36 5.56 -5.61
CA GLU A 119 -10.40 4.29 -6.32
C GLU A 119 -10.22 4.47 -7.84
N TYR A 120 -10.77 5.54 -8.42
CA TYR A 120 -10.52 5.92 -9.81
C TYR A 120 -9.03 6.15 -10.05
N ARG A 121 -8.38 6.94 -9.19
CA ARG A 121 -6.94 7.25 -9.31
C ARG A 121 -6.10 5.97 -9.22
N ILE A 122 -6.40 5.10 -8.26
CA ILE A 122 -5.72 3.81 -8.07
C ILE A 122 -5.82 2.93 -9.33
N VAL A 123 -7.01 2.79 -9.91
CA VAL A 123 -7.21 1.98 -11.13
C VAL A 123 -6.53 2.62 -12.35
N HIS A 124 -6.58 3.95 -12.45
CA HIS A 124 -5.95 4.70 -13.54
C HIS A 124 -4.41 4.61 -13.48
N GLU A 125 -3.81 4.77 -12.30
CA GLU A 125 -2.38 4.60 -12.07
C GLU A 125 -1.95 3.16 -12.36
N LEU A 126 -2.70 2.16 -11.87
CA LEU A 126 -2.46 0.77 -12.23
C LEU A 126 -2.38 0.60 -13.75
N LEU A 127 -3.39 1.04 -14.50
CA LEU A 127 -3.47 0.79 -15.94
C LEU A 127 -2.37 1.48 -16.75
N ASN A 128 -1.84 2.60 -16.27
CA ASN A 128 -0.70 3.25 -16.90
C ASN A 128 0.61 2.47 -16.71
N ASP A 129 0.77 1.83 -15.56
CA ASP A 129 2.02 1.18 -15.18
C ASP A 129 1.99 -0.35 -15.25
N ILE A 130 0.85 -0.95 -15.60
CA ILE A 130 0.64 -2.40 -15.56
C ILE A 130 1.50 -3.13 -16.60
N SER A 131 2.39 -4.00 -16.11
CA SER A 131 3.22 -4.89 -16.93
C SER A 131 2.63 -6.30 -17.04
N THR A 132 3.11 -7.10 -17.99
CA THR A 132 2.65 -8.50 -18.20
C THR A 132 2.94 -9.42 -17.02
N SER A 133 3.88 -9.07 -16.15
CA SER A 133 4.21 -9.79 -14.92
C SER A 133 3.35 -9.38 -13.72
N HIS A 134 2.52 -8.32 -13.85
CA HIS A 134 1.71 -7.84 -12.74
C HIS A 134 0.57 -8.80 -12.39
N PRO A 135 0.26 -9.07 -11.10
CA PRO A 135 -0.77 -10.05 -10.68
C PRO A 135 -2.17 -9.82 -11.27
N TYR A 136 -2.49 -8.55 -11.55
CA TYR A 136 -3.77 -8.14 -12.12
C TYR A 136 -3.72 -7.86 -13.63
N TYR A 137 -2.64 -8.21 -14.33
CA TYR A 137 -2.54 -7.99 -15.78
C TYR A 137 -3.67 -8.69 -16.54
N GLN A 138 -4.06 -9.89 -16.09
CA GLN A 138 -5.20 -10.62 -16.64
C GLN A 138 -6.54 -9.89 -16.51
N ASN A 139 -6.65 -8.93 -15.59
CA ASN A 139 -7.87 -8.16 -15.32
C ASN A 139 -7.86 -6.76 -15.96
N LYS A 140 -6.89 -6.48 -16.84
CA LYS A 140 -6.71 -5.16 -17.46
C LYS A 140 -7.97 -4.66 -18.17
N VAL A 141 -8.65 -5.53 -18.92
CA VAL A 141 -9.87 -5.17 -19.66
C VAL A 141 -11.02 -4.83 -18.71
N GLU A 142 -11.17 -5.57 -17.62
CA GLU A 142 -12.19 -5.26 -16.61
C GLU A 142 -11.91 -3.90 -15.94
N PHE A 143 -10.65 -3.57 -15.65
CA PHE A 143 -10.30 -2.26 -15.10
C PHE A 143 -10.55 -1.11 -16.08
N GLU A 144 -10.27 -1.28 -17.38
CA GLU A 144 -10.59 -0.29 -18.41
C GLU A 144 -12.10 -0.04 -18.50
N ALA A 145 -12.90 -1.11 -18.48
CA ALA A 145 -14.35 -1.00 -18.48
C ALA A 145 -14.88 -0.26 -17.24
N LEU A 146 -14.28 -0.50 -16.07
CA LEU A 146 -14.62 0.17 -14.82
C LEU A 146 -14.37 1.68 -14.89
N LEU A 147 -13.24 2.12 -15.45
CA LEU A 147 -12.95 3.54 -15.66
C LEU A 147 -13.95 4.20 -16.62
N ILE A 148 -14.29 3.54 -17.72
CA ILE A 148 -15.28 4.05 -18.69
C ILE A 148 -16.66 4.21 -18.06
N SER A 149 -17.04 3.26 -17.20
CA SER A 149 -18.35 3.23 -16.53
C SER A 149 -18.45 4.17 -15.33
N TYR A 150 -17.35 4.80 -14.92
CA TYR A 150 -17.33 5.64 -13.73
C TYR A 150 -17.93 7.02 -14.03
N GLU A 151 -19.16 7.23 -13.56
CA GLU A 151 -19.88 8.51 -13.59
C GLU A 151 -19.50 9.37 -12.36
N GLY A 152 -18.21 9.60 -12.15
CA GLY A 152 -17.73 10.48 -11.07
C GLY A 152 -18.24 11.92 -11.21
N PRO A 153 -18.01 12.77 -10.20
CA PRO A 153 -18.42 14.17 -10.24
C PRO A 153 -17.49 14.97 -11.17
N PHE A 154 -17.57 14.73 -12.48
CA PHE A 154 -17.21 15.73 -13.47
C PHE A 154 -18.49 16.45 -13.88
N GLU A 155 -18.61 17.67 -13.40
CA GLU A 155 -19.58 18.66 -13.83
C GLU A 155 -19.52 18.81 -15.37
N GLY A 156 -20.69 19.09 -15.96
CA GLY A 156 -20.78 19.47 -17.37
C GLY A 156 -20.17 20.82 -17.68
#